data_AF-A0A418IKZ0-F1
#
_entry.id   AF-A0A418IKZ0-F1
#
_cell.length_a   1.000
_cell.length_b   1.000
_cell.length_c   1.000
_cell.angle_alpha   90.00
_cell.angle_beta   90.00
_cell.angle_gamma   90.00
#
_symmetry.space_group_name_H-M   'P 1'
#
loop_
_entity.id
_entity.type
_entity.pdbx_description
1 polymer ?
#
loop_
_entity_poly.entity_id
_entity_poly.type
_entity_poly.pdbx_seq_one_letter_code
_entity_poly.pdbx_strand_id
1 'polypeptide(L)' 'MQQKNKLDIGFVISSFINIILALLVAFGISTFSQTILIVFALITMVNAIYLLYKAFYIFKE' A
#
# COMPACT_ATOMS: atom_id res chain seq x y z
N MET A 1 20.40 0.08 21.45
CA MET A 1 20.23 1.30 20.62
C MET A 1 18.74 1.46 20.38
N GLN A 2 18.14 2.54 20.91
CA GLN A 2 16.69 2.72 20.98
C GLN A 2 16.12 3.16 19.61
N GLN A 3 15.38 2.27 18.92
CA GLN A 3 14.47 2.65 17.83
C GLN A 3 12.99 2.55 18.25
N LYS A 4 12.70 2.67 19.55
CA LYS A 4 11.34 2.94 20.01
C LYS A 4 10.91 4.32 19.49
N ASN A 5 9.75 4.37 18.82
CA ASN A 5 8.97 5.58 18.49
C ASN A 5 9.26 6.40 17.22
N LYS A 6 9.95 5.89 16.21
CA LYS A 6 9.76 6.43 14.85
C LYS A 6 8.80 5.52 14.12
N LEU A 7 7.51 5.88 14.16
CA LEU A 7 6.50 5.41 13.20
C LEU A 7 7.20 5.39 11.83
N ASP A 8 7.50 4.20 11.31
CA ASP A 8 8.40 4.06 10.18
C ASP A 8 7.82 4.87 9.02
N ILE A 9 8.45 6.00 8.72
CA ILE A 9 7.91 6.99 7.77
C ILE A 9 7.69 6.30 6.41
N GLY A 10 8.52 5.31 6.07
CA GLY A 10 8.32 4.48 4.88
C GLY A 10 7.06 3.64 4.95
N PHE A 11 6.70 3.08 6.12
CA PHE A 11 5.43 2.37 6.31
C PHE A 11 4.22 3.30 6.12
N VAL A 12 4.28 4.52 6.65
CA VAL A 12 3.21 5.52 6.51
C VAL A 12 3.04 5.93 5.05
N ILE A 13 4.14 6.25 4.36
CA ILE A 13 4.11 6.66 2.96
C ILE A 13 3.59 5.52 2.08
N SER A 14 4.09 4.29 2.26
CA SER A 14 3.58 3.13 1.53
C SER A 14 2.09 2.88 1.79
N SER A 15 1.62 3.09 3.02
CA SER A 15 0.20 2.96 3.37
C SER A 15 -0.66 4.01 2.68
N PHE A 16 -0.21 5.25 2.67
CA PHE A 16 -0.89 6.35 1.99
C PHE A 16 -0.97 6.13 0.47
N ILE A 17 0.13 5.70 -0.16
CA ILE A 17 0.16 5.33 -1.57
C ILE A 17 -0.83 4.19 -1.86
N ASN A 18 -0.92 3.20 -0.98
CA ASN A 18 -1.85 2.08 -1.15
C ASN A 18 -3.31 2.54 -1.15
N ILE A 19 -3.66 3.47 -0.26
CA ILE A 19 -5.01 4.05 -0.18
C ILE A 19 -5.32 4.81 -1.47
N ILE A 20 -4.39 5.64 -1.97
CA ILE A 20 -4.58 6.36 -3.23
C ILE A 20 -4.79 5.37 -4.38
N LEU A 21 -3.97 4.31 -4.47
CA LEU A 21 -4.13 3.29 -5.50
C LEU A 21 -5.49 2.60 -5.42
N ALA A 22 -5.93 2.23 -4.22
CA ALA A 22 -7.24 1.60 -4.02
C ALA A 22 -8.39 2.53 -4.44
N LEU A 23 -8.29 3.83 -4.12
CA LEU A 23 -9.25 4.84 -4.58
C LEU A 23 -9.21 4.97 -6.11
N LEU A 24 -8.02 4.97 -6.72
CA LEU A 24 -7.85 5.04 -8.16
C LEU A 24 -8.51 3.84 -8.86
N VAL A 25 -8.39 2.64 -8.29
CA VAL A 25 -9.07 1.45 -8.80
C VAL A 25 -10.58 1.56 -8.62
N ALA A 26 -11.04 1.91 -7.41
CA ALA A 26 -12.47 1.95 -7.09
C ALA A 26 -13.24 3.00 -7.91
N PHE A 27 -12.71 4.21 -8.01
CA PHE A 27 -13.32 5.30 -8.77
C PHE A 27 -12.93 5.29 -10.25
N GLY A 28 -11.81 4.67 -10.59
CA GLY A 28 -11.35 4.54 -11.98
C GLY A 28 -12.11 3.51 -12.80
N ILE A 29 -12.93 2.65 -12.17
CA ILE A 29 -13.73 1.61 -12.87
C ILE A 29 -14.59 2.19 -13.99
N SER A 30 -15.13 3.40 -13.83
CA SER A 30 -15.96 4.06 -14.84
C SER A 30 -15.17 4.82 -15.91
N THR A 31 -13.86 5.00 -15.73
CA THR A 31 -13.07 5.98 -16.49
C THR A 31 -11.90 5.34 -17.24
N PHE A 32 -11.24 4.34 -16.63
CA PHE A 32 -10.09 3.66 -17.21
C PHE A 32 -10.49 2.35 -17.90
N SER A 33 -9.66 1.89 -18.83
CA SER A 33 -9.85 0.56 -19.43
C SER A 33 -9.59 -0.54 -18.39
N GLN A 34 -10.23 -1.70 -18.58
CA GLN A 34 -10.03 -2.86 -17.72
C GLN A 34 -8.54 -3.25 -17.61
N THR A 35 -7.78 -3.16 -18.70
CA THR A 35 -6.34 -3.44 -18.68
C THR A 35 -5.58 -2.52 -17.73
N ILE A 36 -5.88 -1.22 -17.72
CA ILE A 36 -5.24 -0.25 -16.83
C ILE A 36 -5.62 -0.55 -15.37
N LEU A 37 -6.89 -0.86 -15.12
CA LEU A 37 -7.36 -1.20 -13.78
C LEU A 37 -6.73 -2.48 -13.22
N ILE A 38 -6.52 -3.49 -14.07
CA ILE A 38 -5.82 -4.72 -13.70
C ILE A 38 -4.38 -4.41 -13.29
N VAL A 39 -3.68 -3.57 -14.05
CA VAL A 39 -2.30 -3.15 -13.70
C VAL A 39 -2.28 -2.44 -12.35
N PHE A 40 -3.19 -1.49 -12.10
CA PHE A 40 -3.28 -0.82 -10.80
C PHE A 40 -3.63 -1.77 -9.66
N ALA A 41 -4.55 -2.73 -9.89
CA ALA A 41 -4.91 -3.72 -8.89
C ALA A 41 -3.71 -4.61 -8.51
N LEU A 42 -2.90 -5.04 -9.49
CA LEU A 42 -1.67 -5.79 -9.24
C LEU A 42 -0.66 -4.98 -8.43
N ILE A 43 -0.43 -3.72 -8.78
CA ILE A 43 0.48 -2.84 -8.02
C ILE A 43 -0.03 -2.65 -6.58
N THR A 44 -1.34 -2.45 -6.40
CA THR A 44 -1.98 -2.35 -5.08
C THR A 44 -1.74 -3.62 -4.26
N MET A 45 -1.88 -4.79 -4.88
CA MET A 45 -1.66 -6.08 -4.21
C MET A 45 -0.21 -6.25 -3.74
N VAL A 46 0.77 -5.92 -4.59
CA VAL A 46 2.19 -6.00 -4.22
C VAL A 46 2.52 -5.05 -3.07
N ASN A 47 2.04 -3.81 -3.13
CA ASN A 47 2.27 -2.82 -2.07
C ASN A 47 1.57 -3.22 -0.75
N ALA A 48 0.37 -3.80 -0.82
CA ALA A 48 -0.32 -4.35 0.35
C ALA A 48 0.45 -5.50 1.01
N ILE A 49 1.05 -6.41 0.22
CA ILE A 49 1.89 -7.49 0.75
C ILE A 49 3.14 -6.93 1.44
N TYR A 50 3.80 -5.93 0.84
CA TYR A 50 4.94 -5.25 1.46
C TYR A 50 4.56 -4.60 2.80
N LEU A 51 3.41 -3.93 2.85
CA LEU A 51 2.88 -3.34 4.08
C LEU A 51 2.58 -4.39 5.14
N LEU A 52 1.95 -5.51 4.77
CA LEU A 52 1.71 -6.62 5.68
C LEU A 52 3.01 -7.17 6.25
N TYR A 53 4.02 -7.38 5.40
CA TYR A 53 5.34 -7.83 5.85
C TYR A 53 5.98 -6.86 6.86
N LYS A 54 5.98 -5.57 6.54
CA LYS A 54 6.48 -4.53 7.47
C LYS A 54 5.69 -4.48 8.76
N ALA A 55 4.36 -4.56 8.68
CA ALA A 55 3.49 -4.57 9.84
C ALA A 55 3.81 -5.76 10.75
N PHE A 56 3.92 -6.97 10.19
CA PHE A 56 4.31 -8.16 10.95
C PHE A 56 5.68 -8.02 11.60
N TYR A 57 6.66 -7.41 10.91
CA TYR A 57 7.97 -7.15 11.49
C TYR A 57 7.87 -6.19 12.69
N ILE A 58 7.13 -5.09 12.54
CA ILE A 58 6.91 -4.09 13.61
C ILE A 58 6.13 -4.68 14.79
N PHE A 59 5.14 -5.54 14.54
CA PHE A 59 4.33 -6.18 15.60
C PHE A 59 5.02 -7.34 16.31
N LYS A 60 6.05 -7.94 15.69
CA LYS A 60 6.84 -9.04 16.26
C LYS A 60 7.96 -8.54 17.19
N GLU A 61 8.32 -7.26 17.09
CA GLU A 61 9.29 -6.56 17.94
C GLU A 61 8.61 -5.95 19.19
#